data_AF-A0A432UCG2-F1
#
_entry.id   AF-A0A432UCG2-F1
#
_cell.length_a   1.000
_cell.length_b   1.000
_cell.length_c   1.000
_cell.angle_alpha   90.00
_cell.angle_beta   90.00
_cell.angle_gamma   90.00
#
_symmetry.space_group_name_H-M   'P 1'
#
loop_
_entity.id
_entity.type
_entity.pdbx_description
1 polymer ?
#
loop_
_entity_poly.entity_id
_entity_poly.type
_entity_poly.pdbx_seq_one_letter_code
_entity_poly.pdbx_strand_id
1 'polypeptide(L)'
;MKTRIFWGICLIFWVFLALPLWALDPNRASVKELEELPGIGPTLARRIVEYRERHGPFRHPEDLLAVKGIGPRRLERLLPYLEFPEAPKKRLPSPAPSNSSASAPKEVHQYIYRWTDREGVVHFTEFPEEIPEPYRLGAEKIAFPVGAAPESARSRQDLRWYKEEVHRLIKERNWLRRQIKENQKDLRLLCQGSPVARRGIRTKYGIRLGKGPLLRPEEECRRLRRLNRKLQVRLGEVEYRLHEGLYREAEENHAPQEVLRYLQKTRQRLK
;
A
#
# COMPACT_ATOMS: atom_id res chain seq x y z
N MET A 1 54.46 19.58 26.73
CA MET A 1 53.18 20.02 26.15
C MET A 1 53.03 19.52 24.72
N LYS A 2 52.77 18.23 24.48
CA LYS A 2 52.48 17.68 23.14
C LYS A 2 51.72 16.37 23.34
N THR A 3 50.38 16.38 23.25
CA THR A 3 49.50 15.19 23.02
C THR A 3 48.04 15.50 23.39
N ARG A 4 47.35 16.43 22.72
CA ARG A 4 45.88 16.53 22.85
C ARG A 4 45.10 16.85 21.58
N ILE A 5 45.76 17.04 20.43
CA ILE A 5 45.08 17.48 19.18
C ILE A 5 44.90 16.32 18.17
N PHE A 6 45.61 15.20 18.32
CA PHE A 6 45.62 14.15 17.30
C PHE A 6 44.41 13.20 17.31
N TRP A 7 43.62 13.17 18.39
CA TRP A 7 42.44 12.29 18.49
C TRP A 7 41.13 12.92 17.96
N GLY A 8 41.06 14.26 17.82
CA GLY A 8 39.86 14.94 17.34
C GLY A 8 39.72 14.97 15.81
N ILE A 9 40.84 14.95 15.09
CA ILE A 9 40.87 15.06 13.61
C ILE A 9 40.52 13.71 12.95
N CYS A 10 40.79 12.59 13.62
CA CYS A 10 40.50 11.24 13.11
C CYS A 10 38.99 10.91 13.10
N LEU A 11 38.21 11.48 14.04
CA LEU A 11 36.76 11.30 14.10
C LEU A 11 35.99 12.15 13.08
N ILE A 12 36.52 13.32 12.70
CA ILE A 12 35.91 14.18 11.67
C ILE A 12 36.17 13.61 10.27
N PHE A 13 37.30 12.91 10.05
CA PHE A 13 37.60 12.26 8.78
C PHE A 13 36.86 10.92 8.56
N TRP A 14 36.33 10.31 9.63
CA TRP A 14 35.53 9.07 9.51
C TRP A 14 34.03 9.34 9.34
N VAL A 15 33.53 10.47 9.85
CA VAL A 15 32.12 10.88 9.70
C VAL A 15 31.85 11.58 8.37
N PHE A 16 32.88 12.10 7.67
CA PHE A 16 32.72 12.77 6.38
C PHE A 16 32.67 11.82 5.16
N LEU A 17 32.97 10.53 5.31
CA LEU A 17 33.03 9.55 4.21
C LEU A 17 31.83 8.57 4.22
N ALA A 18 30.65 9.01 4.67
CA ALA A 18 29.47 8.15 4.72
C ALA A 18 28.14 8.86 4.45
N LEU A 19 28.17 10.02 3.78
CA LEU A 19 26.96 10.61 3.19
C LEU A 19 26.95 10.27 1.70
N PRO A 20 25.94 9.52 1.19
CA PRO A 20 25.79 9.33 -0.24
C PRO A 20 25.34 10.67 -0.81
N LEU A 21 26.30 11.47 -1.29
CA LEU A 21 26.07 12.77 -1.90
C LEU A 21 25.55 12.68 -3.35
N TRP A 22 25.14 11.49 -3.78
CA TRP A 22 24.71 11.28 -5.15
C TRP A 22 23.41 10.47 -5.14
N ALA A 23 22.32 11.18 -5.45
CA ALA A 23 21.06 10.55 -5.75
C ALA A 23 21.01 10.35 -7.27
N LEU A 24 20.62 9.15 -7.68
CA LEU A 24 20.64 8.72 -9.07
C LEU A 24 19.21 8.69 -9.63
N ASP A 25 18.96 9.36 -10.76
CA ASP A 25 17.67 9.29 -11.45
C ASP A 25 17.56 7.98 -12.28
N PRO A 26 16.71 7.01 -11.88
CA PRO A 26 16.58 5.75 -12.60
C PRO A 26 15.96 5.90 -14.00
N ASN A 27 15.38 7.05 -14.34
CA ASN A 27 14.85 7.34 -15.67
C ASN A 27 15.92 7.80 -16.66
N ARG A 28 17.03 8.34 -16.16
CA ARG A 28 18.12 8.90 -16.98
C ARG A 28 19.40 8.10 -16.88
N ALA A 29 19.60 7.39 -15.78
CA ALA A 29 20.83 6.68 -15.52
C ALA A 29 21.16 5.63 -16.59
N SER A 30 22.45 5.52 -16.90
CA SER A 30 22.98 4.46 -17.75
C SER A 30 23.01 3.11 -17.02
N VAL A 31 23.20 2.01 -17.76
CA VAL A 31 23.33 0.67 -17.15
C VAL A 31 24.49 0.65 -16.14
N LYS A 32 25.62 1.29 -16.45
CA LYS A 32 26.79 1.34 -15.56
C LYS A 32 26.52 2.13 -14.29
N GLU A 33 25.84 3.28 -14.40
CA GLU A 33 25.47 4.10 -13.25
C GLU A 33 24.46 3.39 -12.34
N LEU A 34 23.55 2.60 -12.91
CA LEU A 34 22.63 1.77 -12.12
C LEU A 34 23.34 0.63 -11.38
N GLU A 35 24.44 0.10 -11.91
CA GLU A 35 25.24 -0.95 -11.27
C GLU A 35 25.97 -0.48 -10.01
N GLU A 36 26.19 0.82 -9.87
CA GLU A 36 26.80 1.42 -8.68
C GLU A 36 25.84 1.44 -7.47
N LEU A 37 24.55 1.17 -7.70
CA LEU A 37 23.55 1.08 -6.63
C LEU A 37 23.69 -0.22 -5.83
N PRO A 38 23.51 -0.17 -4.48
CA PRO A 38 23.71 -1.33 -3.63
C PRO A 38 22.73 -2.47 -3.95
N GLY A 39 23.28 -3.60 -4.42
CA GLY A 39 22.50 -4.79 -4.71
C GLY A 39 21.82 -4.79 -6.10
N ILE A 40 22.26 -3.89 -6.99
CA ILE A 40 21.93 -3.90 -8.42
C ILE A 40 23.17 -4.39 -9.18
N GLY A 41 23.03 -5.50 -9.89
CA GLY A 41 24.06 -6.02 -10.79
C GLY A 41 23.71 -5.78 -12.26
N PRO A 42 24.61 -6.11 -13.20
CA PRO A 42 24.45 -5.81 -14.64
C PRO A 42 23.14 -6.33 -15.22
N THR A 43 22.73 -7.54 -14.83
CA THR A 43 21.46 -8.14 -15.27
C THR A 43 20.25 -7.35 -14.79
N LEU A 44 20.31 -6.78 -13.58
CA LEU A 44 19.19 -6.04 -12.99
C LEU A 44 19.15 -4.60 -13.53
N ALA A 45 20.31 -3.97 -13.69
CA ALA A 45 20.44 -2.66 -14.33
C ALA A 45 19.87 -2.66 -15.76
N ARG A 46 20.21 -3.68 -16.57
CA ARG A 46 19.61 -3.85 -17.91
C ARG A 46 18.09 -3.98 -17.88
N ARG A 47 17.54 -4.73 -16.92
CA ARG A 47 16.08 -4.88 -16.78
C ARG A 47 15.38 -3.56 -16.40
N ILE A 48 16.03 -2.70 -15.62
CA ILE A 48 15.49 -1.38 -15.28
C ILE A 48 15.39 -0.52 -16.54
N VAL A 49 16.44 -0.51 -17.35
CA VAL A 49 16.46 0.22 -18.64
C VAL A 49 15.43 -0.35 -19.61
N GLU A 50 15.39 -1.67 -19.81
CA GLU A 50 14.39 -2.32 -20.67
C GLU A 50 12.96 -2.04 -20.20
N TYR A 51 12.73 -2.00 -18.88
CA TYR A 51 11.42 -1.73 -18.33
C TYR A 51 10.96 -0.30 -18.68
N ARG A 52 11.80 0.72 -18.44
CA ARG A 52 11.44 2.11 -18.73
C ARG A 52 11.27 2.38 -20.23
N GLU A 53 12.01 1.68 -21.08
CA GLU A 53 11.86 1.77 -22.54
C GLU A 53 10.53 1.18 -23.02
N ARG A 54 10.06 0.10 -22.39
CA ARG A 54 8.82 -0.59 -22.78
C ARG A 54 7.55 -0.03 -22.14
N HIS A 55 7.64 0.47 -20.90
CA HIS A 55 6.47 0.85 -20.09
C HIS A 55 6.44 2.36 -19.78
N GLY A 56 7.46 3.11 -20.20
CA GLY A 56 7.62 4.53 -19.88
C GLY A 56 8.40 4.76 -18.58
N PRO A 57 8.67 6.03 -18.23
CA PRO A 57 9.46 6.39 -17.07
C PRO A 57 8.78 6.00 -15.75
N PHE A 58 9.59 5.67 -14.75
CA PHE A 58 9.15 5.48 -13.37
C PHE A 58 8.74 6.82 -12.77
N ARG A 59 7.52 6.89 -12.22
CA ARG A 59 6.96 8.10 -11.61
C ARG A 59 7.12 8.10 -10.10
N HIS A 60 7.07 6.91 -9.51
CA HIS A 60 7.22 6.70 -8.09
C HIS A 60 8.27 5.61 -7.82
N PRO A 61 8.96 5.64 -6.67
CA PRO A 61 9.89 4.59 -6.29
C PRO A 61 9.27 3.19 -6.30
N GLU A 62 7.97 3.07 -5.98
CA GLU A 62 7.24 1.81 -5.96
C GLU A 62 7.11 1.17 -7.35
N ASP A 63 7.20 1.95 -8.44
CA ASP A 63 7.12 1.46 -9.81
C ASP A 63 8.29 0.51 -10.14
N LEU A 64 9.42 0.65 -9.43
CA LEU A 64 10.56 -0.27 -9.57
C LEU A 64 10.21 -1.70 -9.12
N LEU A 65 9.16 -1.92 -8.32
CA LEU A 65 8.70 -3.26 -7.93
C LEU A 65 8.17 -4.08 -9.12
N ALA A 66 7.78 -3.42 -10.21
CA ALA A 66 7.38 -4.09 -11.43
C ALA A 66 8.58 -4.71 -12.19
N VAL A 67 9.81 -4.27 -11.91
CA VAL A 67 11.02 -4.84 -12.49
C VAL A 67 11.32 -6.19 -11.85
N LYS A 68 11.29 -7.25 -12.65
CA LYS A 68 11.55 -8.63 -12.18
C LYS A 68 12.92 -8.73 -11.50
N GLY A 69 12.89 -8.98 -10.20
CA GLY A 69 14.08 -9.07 -9.36
C GLY A 69 14.26 -7.89 -8.42
N ILE A 70 13.40 -6.87 -8.45
CA ILE A 70 13.29 -5.86 -7.40
C ILE A 70 12.10 -6.22 -6.52
N GLY A 71 12.37 -6.49 -5.24
CA GLY A 71 11.33 -6.75 -4.24
C GLY A 71 11.35 -5.66 -3.16
N PRO A 72 10.36 -5.64 -2.24
CA PRO A 72 10.19 -4.56 -1.26
C PRO A 72 11.45 -4.32 -0.42
N ARG A 73 12.10 -5.38 0.06
CA ARG A 73 13.36 -5.27 0.81
C ARG A 73 14.53 -4.67 0.01
N ARG A 74 14.55 -4.90 -1.30
CA ARG A 74 15.60 -4.33 -2.16
C ARG A 74 15.28 -2.88 -2.46
N LEU A 75 14.02 -2.57 -2.76
CA LEU A 75 13.55 -1.20 -2.95
C LEU A 75 13.87 -0.32 -1.74
N GLU A 76 13.54 -0.77 -0.52
CA GLU A 76 13.86 -0.05 0.72
C GLU A 76 15.34 0.32 0.86
N ARG A 77 16.25 -0.52 0.35
CA ARG A 77 17.70 -0.27 0.37
C ARG A 77 18.16 0.68 -0.73
N LEU A 78 17.40 0.80 -1.81
CA LEU A 78 17.69 1.67 -2.95
C LEU A 78 17.14 3.08 -2.75
N LEU A 79 16.02 3.23 -2.02
CA LEU A 79 15.37 4.54 -1.78
C LEU A 79 16.32 5.68 -1.41
N PRO A 80 17.33 5.50 -0.54
CA PRO A 80 18.24 6.59 -0.17
C PRO A 80 19.16 7.07 -1.30
N TYR A 81 19.26 6.31 -2.41
CA TYR A 81 20.18 6.54 -3.52
C TYR A 81 19.44 6.93 -4.81
N LEU A 82 18.12 7.04 -4.77
CA LEU A 82 17.31 7.32 -5.96
C LEU A 82 16.70 8.72 -5.87
N GLU A 83 16.79 9.45 -6.98
CA GLU A 83 16.08 10.71 -7.16
C GLU A 83 14.99 10.54 -8.22
N PHE A 84 13.81 11.09 -7.97
CA PHE A 84 12.75 11.16 -8.98
C PHE A 84 12.50 12.64 -9.25
N PRO A 85 12.45 13.08 -10.52
CA PRO A 85 12.11 14.47 -10.81
C PRO A 85 10.74 14.76 -10.20
N GLU A 86 10.67 15.77 -9.32
CA GLU A 86 9.42 16.15 -8.67
C GLU A 86 8.36 16.38 -9.74
N ALA A 87 7.36 15.50 -9.80
CA ALA A 87 6.11 15.80 -10.49
C ALA A 87 5.61 17.13 -9.90
N PRO A 88 5.11 18.08 -10.72
CA PRO A 88 4.74 19.40 -10.24
C PRO A 88 3.81 19.23 -9.03
N LYS A 89 4.30 19.65 -7.85
CA LYS A 89 3.50 19.69 -6.63
C LYS A 89 2.22 20.43 -6.98
N LYS A 90 1.09 19.72 -6.96
CA LYS A 90 -0.23 20.32 -7.11
C LYS A 90 -0.33 21.38 -6.03
N ARG A 91 -0.15 22.65 -6.40
CA ARG A 91 -0.27 23.79 -5.50
C ARG A 91 -1.72 23.74 -5.02
N LEU A 92 -1.95 23.33 -3.78
CA LEU A 92 -3.25 23.50 -3.15
C LEU A 92 -3.58 25.00 -3.26
N PRO A 93 -4.68 25.39 -3.91
CA PRO A 93 -5.09 26.78 -3.90
C PRO A 93 -5.38 27.16 -2.45
N SER A 94 -4.67 28.18 -1.95
CA SER A 94 -5.01 28.87 -0.71
C SER A 94 -6.36 29.54 -0.89
N PRO A 95 -7.31 29.45 0.06
CA PRO A 95 -8.62 30.07 -0.09
C PRO A 95 -8.48 31.59 0.08
N ALA A 96 -8.61 32.33 -1.02
CA ALA A 96 -8.99 33.74 -0.94
C ALA A 96 -10.52 33.83 -0.74
N PRO A 97 -11.03 34.82 0.00
CA PRO A 97 -12.44 34.91 0.30
C PRO A 97 -13.16 35.47 -0.92
N SER A 98 -14.02 34.67 -1.55
CA SER A 98 -15.01 35.17 -2.50
C SER A 98 -16.39 34.75 -2.05
N ASN A 99 -17.10 35.71 -1.45
CA ASN A 99 -18.53 35.66 -1.26
C ASN A 99 -19.22 35.50 -2.61
N SER A 100 -19.96 34.40 -2.78
CA SER A 100 -21.12 34.36 -3.66
C SER A 100 -21.91 33.10 -3.38
N SER A 101 -23.04 33.30 -2.72
CA SER A 101 -24.17 32.39 -2.63
C SER A 101 -24.70 32.07 -4.03
N ALA A 102 -24.57 30.83 -4.47
CA ALA A 102 -25.46 30.16 -5.43
C ALA A 102 -25.17 28.66 -5.37
N SER A 103 -26.16 27.88 -4.91
CA SER A 103 -26.27 26.40 -4.97
C SER A 103 -24.95 25.63 -5.05
N ALA A 104 -24.45 25.18 -3.90
CA ALA A 104 -23.24 24.35 -3.81
C ALA A 104 -23.37 23.11 -4.72
N PRO A 105 -22.43 22.88 -5.66
CA PRO A 105 -22.30 21.57 -6.28
C PRO A 105 -21.94 20.56 -5.18
N LYS A 106 -22.65 19.43 -5.11
CA LYS A 106 -22.36 18.33 -4.18
C LYS A 106 -20.86 18.03 -4.20
N GLU A 107 -20.15 18.36 -3.13
CA GLU A 107 -18.72 18.13 -3.02
C GLU A 107 -18.45 16.63 -3.17
N VAL A 108 -17.61 16.30 -4.15
CA VAL A 108 -17.10 14.95 -4.40
C VAL A 108 -16.39 14.46 -3.14
N HIS A 109 -16.89 13.40 -2.50
CA HIS A 109 -16.23 12.82 -1.34
C HIS A 109 -14.93 12.13 -1.79
N GLN A 110 -13.84 12.90 -1.86
CA GLN A 110 -12.50 12.41 -2.20
C GLN A 110 -11.91 11.45 -1.14
N TYR A 111 -12.66 11.12 -0.10
CA TYR A 111 -12.17 10.41 1.07
C TYR A 111 -13.17 9.35 1.53
N ILE A 112 -12.62 8.25 2.01
CA ILE A 112 -13.33 7.24 2.77
C ILE A 112 -12.86 7.32 4.22
N TYR A 113 -13.80 7.30 5.15
CA TYR A 113 -13.55 7.23 6.57
C TYR A 113 -13.41 5.79 6.99
N ARG A 114 -12.35 5.50 7.75
CA ARG A 114 -12.10 4.20 8.36
C ARG A 114 -12.17 4.33 9.87
N TRP A 115 -12.91 3.45 10.52
CA TRP A 115 -12.87 3.33 11.98
C TRP A 115 -12.81 1.87 12.40
N THR A 116 -12.51 1.63 13.68
CA THR A 116 -12.48 0.28 14.26
C THR A 116 -13.39 0.27 15.46
N ASP A 117 -14.31 -0.69 15.52
CA ASP A 117 -15.22 -0.81 16.66
C ASP A 117 -14.55 -1.47 17.88
N ARG A 118 -15.31 -1.59 18.98
CA ARG A 118 -14.87 -2.26 20.22
C ARG A 118 -14.48 -3.73 20.02
N GLU A 119 -15.05 -4.40 19.02
CA GLU A 119 -14.73 -5.80 18.69
C GLU A 119 -13.48 -5.92 17.82
N GLY A 120 -12.92 -4.79 17.37
CA GLY A 120 -11.75 -4.73 16.51
C GLY A 120 -12.08 -4.89 15.03
N VAL A 121 -13.36 -4.82 14.65
CA VAL A 121 -13.80 -4.87 13.25
C VAL A 121 -13.57 -3.51 12.62
N VAL A 122 -12.97 -3.50 11.43
CA VAL A 122 -12.66 -2.29 10.68
C VAL A 122 -13.82 -1.99 9.74
N HIS A 123 -14.38 -0.79 9.88
CA HIS A 123 -15.51 -0.31 9.11
C HIS A 123 -15.06 0.83 8.21
N PHE A 124 -15.79 0.99 7.10
CA PHE A 124 -15.52 2.00 6.08
C PHE A 124 -16.83 2.68 5.68
N THR A 125 -16.82 4.01 5.56
CA THR A 125 -17.95 4.81 5.07
C THR A 125 -17.44 6.04 4.35
N GLU A 126 -18.25 6.59 3.46
CA GLU A 126 -17.99 7.88 2.83
C GLU A 126 -18.57 9.03 3.65
N PHE A 127 -19.51 8.73 4.53
CA PHE A 127 -20.29 9.70 5.28
C PHE A 127 -19.86 9.71 6.74
N PRO A 128 -19.16 10.76 7.21
CA PRO A 128 -18.72 10.83 8.60
C PRO A 128 -19.89 10.78 9.60
N GLU A 129 -21.12 11.10 9.16
CA GLU A 129 -22.34 11.02 9.97
C GLU A 129 -22.76 9.57 10.26
N GLU A 130 -22.45 8.61 9.38
CA GLU A 130 -22.73 7.18 9.58
C GLU A 130 -21.83 6.55 10.65
N ILE A 131 -20.73 7.21 11.01
CA ILE A 131 -19.81 6.75 12.04
C ILE A 131 -20.45 6.97 13.41
N PRO A 132 -20.61 5.93 14.25
CA PRO A 132 -21.14 6.10 15.59
C PRO A 132 -20.29 7.08 16.41
N GLU A 133 -20.95 7.93 17.21
CA GLU A 133 -20.34 8.96 18.06
C GLU A 133 -19.00 8.57 18.74
N PRO A 134 -18.87 7.41 19.43
CA PRO A 134 -17.62 7.08 20.11
C PRO A 134 -16.42 6.88 19.17
N TYR A 135 -16.65 6.66 17.88
CA TYR A 135 -15.60 6.39 16.90
C TYR A 135 -15.37 7.55 15.93
N ARG A 136 -16.25 8.55 15.90
CA ARG A 136 -16.19 9.62 14.88
C ARG A 136 -14.93 10.48 15.00
N LEU A 137 -14.54 10.84 16.22
CA LEU A 137 -13.32 11.61 16.48
C LEU A 137 -12.03 10.83 16.18
N GLY A 138 -12.09 9.50 16.25
CA GLY A 138 -10.95 8.60 15.98
C GLY A 138 -10.94 8.03 14.57
N ALA A 139 -11.92 8.38 13.73
CA ALA A 139 -12.02 7.87 12.37
C ALA A 139 -10.91 8.47 11.50
N GLU A 140 -10.19 7.60 10.82
CA GLU A 140 -9.14 8.02 9.91
C GLU A 140 -9.74 8.38 8.56
N LYS A 141 -9.44 9.60 8.10
CA LYS A 141 -9.81 10.06 6.78
C LYS A 141 -8.77 9.54 5.78
N ILE A 142 -9.15 8.56 4.98
CA ILE A 142 -8.29 7.96 3.96
C ILE A 142 -8.63 8.61 2.64
N ALA A 143 -7.64 9.25 2.00
CA ALA A 143 -7.79 9.69 0.62
C ALA A 143 -8.15 8.47 -0.23
N PHE A 144 -9.29 8.51 -0.91
CA PHE A 144 -9.69 7.40 -1.75
C PHE A 144 -8.58 7.18 -2.78
N PRO A 145 -7.90 6.02 -2.78
CA PRO A 145 -6.95 5.74 -3.84
C PRO A 145 -7.80 5.55 -5.08
N VAL A 146 -7.90 6.61 -5.88
CA VAL A 146 -8.11 6.50 -7.32
C VAL A 146 -6.89 5.74 -7.81
N GLY A 147 -6.85 4.42 -7.59
CA GLY A 147 -5.70 3.58 -7.87
C GLY A 147 -5.41 3.74 -9.35
N ALA A 148 -4.36 4.51 -9.66
CA ALA A 148 -3.99 5.01 -10.99
C ALA A 148 -5.07 4.71 -12.04
N ALA A 149 -6.24 5.35 -11.90
CA ALA A 149 -7.32 5.10 -12.83
C ALA A 149 -6.74 5.51 -14.19
N PRO A 150 -6.69 4.59 -15.17
CA PRO A 150 -5.92 4.75 -16.39
C PRO A 150 -6.12 6.17 -16.90
N GLU A 151 -5.02 6.91 -17.11
CA GLU A 151 -5.05 8.37 -17.29
C GLU A 151 -5.94 8.84 -18.45
N SER A 152 -6.44 7.91 -19.26
CA SER A 152 -7.41 8.17 -20.31
C SER A 152 -8.87 8.02 -19.85
N ALA A 153 -9.68 9.03 -20.15
CA ALA A 153 -11.14 8.97 -20.07
C ALA A 153 -11.75 7.77 -20.85
N ARG A 154 -11.05 7.26 -21.87
CA ARG A 154 -11.48 6.10 -22.69
C ARG A 154 -11.58 4.79 -21.88
N SER A 155 -10.67 4.55 -20.94
CA SER A 155 -10.70 3.31 -20.16
C SER A 155 -11.77 3.28 -19.07
N ARG A 156 -12.29 4.45 -18.67
CA ARG A 156 -13.39 4.55 -17.68
C ARG A 156 -14.79 4.40 -18.29
N GLN A 157 -14.85 4.26 -19.62
CA GLN A 157 -16.06 3.91 -20.35
C GLN A 157 -16.06 2.43 -20.80
N ASP A 158 -14.99 1.68 -20.49
CA ASP A 158 -14.82 0.31 -20.97
C ASP A 158 -15.40 -0.71 -19.98
N LEU A 159 -16.52 -1.35 -20.37
CA LEU A 159 -17.14 -2.43 -19.61
C LEU A 159 -16.18 -3.61 -19.36
N ARG A 160 -15.22 -3.86 -20.27
CA ARG A 160 -14.24 -4.93 -20.10
C ARG A 160 -13.34 -4.65 -18.90
N TRP A 161 -12.88 -3.42 -18.74
CA TRP A 161 -12.05 -3.03 -17.61
C TRP A 161 -12.76 -3.28 -16.28
N TYR A 162 -14.02 -2.83 -16.16
CA TYR A 162 -14.81 -3.06 -14.94
C TYR A 162 -15.03 -4.55 -14.65
N LYS A 163 -15.22 -5.39 -15.68
CA LYS A 163 -15.32 -6.85 -15.51
C LYS A 163 -14.03 -7.46 -14.99
N GLU A 164 -12.89 -7.06 -15.55
CA GLU A 164 -11.57 -7.54 -15.13
C GLU A 164 -11.26 -7.10 -13.69
N GLU A 165 -11.57 -5.85 -13.34
CA GLU A 165 -11.35 -5.30 -12.02
C GLU A 165 -12.24 -5.95 -10.94
N VAL A 166 -13.53 -6.15 -11.23
CA VAL A 166 -14.43 -6.93 -10.36
C VAL A 166 -13.88 -8.34 -10.13
N HIS A 167 -13.42 -9.02 -11.18
CA HIS A 167 -12.86 -10.36 -11.05
C HIS A 167 -11.58 -10.38 -10.20
N ARG A 168 -10.69 -9.40 -10.39
CA ARG A 168 -9.47 -9.23 -9.59
C ARG A 168 -9.81 -9.03 -8.12
N LEU A 169 -10.73 -8.13 -7.79
CA LEU A 169 -11.15 -7.84 -6.43
C LEU A 169 -11.86 -9.02 -5.77
N ILE A 170 -12.69 -9.78 -6.49
CA ILE A 170 -13.32 -11.01 -5.97
C ILE A 170 -12.25 -12.04 -5.58
N LYS A 171 -11.24 -12.23 -6.42
CA LYS A 171 -10.12 -13.14 -6.11
C LYS A 171 -9.35 -12.67 -4.86
N GLU A 172 -9.05 -11.38 -4.78
CA GLU A 172 -8.35 -10.77 -3.64
C GLU A 172 -9.16 -10.94 -2.34
N ARG A 173 -10.46 -10.61 -2.36
CA ARG A 173 -11.39 -10.80 -1.23
C ARG A 173 -11.40 -12.24 -0.74
N ASN A 174 -11.55 -13.20 -1.66
CA ASN A 174 -11.62 -14.62 -1.31
C ASN A 174 -10.30 -15.12 -0.71
N TRP A 175 -9.16 -14.65 -1.24
CA TRP A 175 -7.85 -14.93 -0.68
C TRP A 175 -7.70 -14.34 0.73
N LEU A 176 -8.06 -13.07 0.94
CA LEU A 176 -8.00 -12.39 2.23
C LEU A 176 -8.86 -13.10 3.29
N ARG A 177 -10.12 -13.41 2.97
CA ARG A 177 -11.03 -14.17 3.86
C ARG A 177 -10.41 -15.51 4.28
N ARG A 178 -9.79 -16.23 3.33
CA ARG A 178 -9.10 -17.48 3.63
C ARG A 178 -7.90 -17.27 4.56
N GLN A 179 -7.05 -16.28 4.29
CA GLN A 179 -5.88 -15.99 5.12
C GLN A 179 -6.27 -15.56 6.54
N ILE A 180 -7.27 -14.69 6.69
CA ILE A 180 -7.79 -14.27 8.00
C ILE A 180 -8.29 -15.47 8.79
N LYS A 181 -9.05 -16.37 8.15
CA LYS A 181 -9.55 -17.59 8.78
C LYS A 181 -8.42 -18.53 9.21
N GLU A 182 -7.37 -18.67 8.40
CA GLU A 182 -6.19 -19.46 8.75
C GLU A 182 -5.43 -18.82 9.93
N ASN A 183 -5.18 -17.51 9.89
CA ASN A 183 -4.55 -16.78 11.00
C ASN A 183 -5.35 -16.84 12.30
N GLN A 184 -6.68 -16.84 12.25
CA GLN A 184 -7.52 -17.01 13.43
C GLN A 184 -7.38 -18.41 14.05
N LYS A 185 -7.19 -19.45 13.25
CA LYS A 185 -6.90 -20.81 13.76
C LYS A 185 -5.55 -20.84 14.46
N ASP A 186 -4.52 -20.26 13.82
CA ASP A 186 -3.17 -20.18 14.39
C ASP A 186 -3.15 -19.37 15.70
N LEU A 187 -3.91 -18.27 15.77
CA LEU A 187 -4.08 -17.49 17.00
C LEU A 187 -4.73 -18.30 18.13
N ARG A 188 -5.74 -19.13 17.84
CA ARG A 188 -6.34 -20.00 18.85
C ARG A 188 -5.31 -21.01 19.37
N LEU A 189 -4.55 -21.64 18.48
CA LEU A 189 -3.52 -22.61 18.83
C LEU A 189 -2.38 -22.00 19.67
N LEU A 190 -1.92 -20.80 19.29
CA LEU A 190 -0.80 -20.11 19.95
C LEU A 190 -1.20 -19.43 21.27
N CYS A 191 -2.38 -18.84 21.34
CA CYS A 191 -2.75 -17.95 22.45
C CYS A 191 -3.68 -18.61 23.50
N GLN A 192 -4.26 -19.79 23.26
CA GLN A 192 -5.11 -20.52 24.24
C GLN A 192 -4.35 -21.60 25.05
N GLY A 193 -3.02 -21.47 25.22
CA GLY A 193 -2.27 -22.29 26.17
C GLY A 193 -2.12 -23.77 25.80
N SER A 194 -2.37 -24.16 24.54
CA SER A 194 -2.20 -25.56 24.12
C SER A 194 -0.72 -25.98 24.19
N PRO A 195 -0.35 -27.05 24.94
CA PRO A 195 1.01 -27.59 24.99
C PRO A 195 1.55 -28.04 23.62
N VAL A 196 0.69 -28.07 22.60
CA VAL A 196 0.99 -28.47 21.22
C VAL A 196 1.90 -27.45 20.51
N ALA A 197 1.97 -26.20 20.98
CA ALA A 197 2.95 -25.22 20.48
C ALA A 197 4.42 -25.59 20.81
N ARG A 198 4.66 -26.58 21.68
CA ARG A 198 6.01 -27.06 22.03
C ARG A 198 6.68 -27.89 20.92
N ARG A 199 5.95 -28.33 19.90
CA ARG A 199 6.52 -29.15 18.81
C ARG A 199 6.42 -28.47 17.46
N GLY A 200 7.37 -27.57 17.18
CA GLY A 200 7.94 -27.44 15.82
C GLY A 200 6.95 -27.32 14.66
N ILE A 201 5.74 -26.79 14.86
CA ILE A 201 4.69 -26.84 13.83
C ILE A 201 5.10 -25.89 12.73
N ARG A 202 5.34 -26.44 11.55
CA ARG A 202 5.54 -25.66 10.35
C ARG A 202 4.15 -25.29 9.82
N THR A 203 3.80 -24.02 9.85
CA THR A 203 2.60 -23.60 9.13
C THR A 203 2.82 -23.89 7.63
N LYS A 204 1.72 -24.03 6.87
CA LYS A 204 1.75 -24.21 5.41
C LYS A 204 2.62 -23.15 4.67
N TYR A 205 2.85 -22.00 5.30
CA TYR A 205 3.63 -20.88 4.77
C TYR A 205 5.09 -20.88 5.22
N GLY A 206 5.58 -21.98 5.80
CA GLY A 206 6.99 -22.15 6.16
C GLY A 206 7.41 -21.46 7.45
N ILE A 207 6.48 -20.86 8.21
CA ILE A 207 6.75 -20.34 9.55
C ILE A 207 6.97 -21.53 10.47
N ARG A 208 8.21 -21.73 10.93
CA ARG A 208 8.54 -22.72 11.96
C ARG A 208 8.19 -22.13 13.33
N LEU A 209 7.04 -22.52 13.87
CA LEU A 209 6.72 -22.27 15.27
C LEU A 209 7.65 -23.16 16.11
N GLY A 210 8.40 -22.59 17.07
CA GLY A 210 9.22 -23.34 18.02
C GLY A 210 10.66 -23.73 17.62
N LYS A 211 11.28 -23.17 16.57
CA LYS A 211 12.74 -23.38 16.31
C LYS A 211 13.52 -22.05 16.27
N GLY A 212 13.89 -21.59 17.46
CA GLY A 212 14.77 -20.46 17.78
C GLY A 212 14.88 -20.34 19.30
N PRO A 213 15.93 -19.70 19.87
CA PRO A 213 16.05 -19.53 21.32
C PRO A 213 14.78 -18.84 21.83
N LEU A 214 14.01 -19.55 22.65
CA LEU A 214 12.73 -19.15 23.24
C LEU A 214 11.93 -18.17 22.37
N LEU A 215 11.23 -18.70 21.35
CA LEU A 215 10.11 -17.96 20.77
C LEU A 215 9.13 -17.66 21.91
N ARG A 216 9.10 -16.40 22.35
CA ARG A 216 8.13 -15.94 23.35
C ARG A 216 6.76 -16.07 22.69
N PRO A 217 5.90 -17.02 23.11
CA PRO A 217 4.63 -17.28 22.43
C PRO A 217 3.74 -16.04 22.40
N GLU A 218 3.91 -15.14 23.37
CA GLU A 218 3.27 -13.84 23.42
C GLU A 218 3.69 -12.90 22.28
N GLU A 219 4.97 -12.84 21.92
CA GLU A 219 5.47 -11.94 20.87
C GLU A 219 4.98 -12.41 19.49
N GLU A 220 4.95 -13.72 19.26
CA GLU A 220 4.36 -14.30 18.04
C GLU A 220 2.84 -14.08 17.99
N CYS A 221 2.13 -14.30 19.10
CA CYS A 221 0.71 -14.01 19.23
C CYS A 221 0.44 -12.51 18.93
N ARG A 222 1.24 -11.58 19.49
CA ARG A 222 1.15 -10.14 19.20
C ARG A 222 1.42 -9.84 17.72
N ARG A 223 2.45 -10.44 17.11
CA ARG A 223 2.78 -10.26 15.69
C ARG A 223 1.66 -10.75 14.78
N LEU A 224 1.13 -11.94 15.04
CA LEU A 224 0.06 -12.52 14.24
C LEU A 224 -1.25 -11.73 14.38
N ARG A 225 -1.57 -11.21 15.58
CA ARG A 225 -2.69 -10.27 15.77
C ARG A 225 -2.53 -9.00 14.93
N ARG A 226 -1.33 -8.41 14.89
CA ARG A 226 -1.03 -7.23 14.05
C ARG A 226 -1.21 -7.54 12.56
N LEU A 227 -0.70 -8.68 12.09
CA LEU A 227 -0.87 -9.10 10.70
C LEU A 227 -2.33 -9.34 10.35
N ASN A 228 -3.07 -10.04 11.22
CA ASN A 228 -4.48 -10.32 10.98
C ASN A 228 -5.32 -9.03 10.92
N ARG A 229 -5.03 -8.05 11.79
CA ARG A 229 -5.64 -6.73 11.72
C ARG A 229 -5.37 -6.04 10.37
N LYS A 230 -4.12 -6.08 9.87
CA LYS A 230 -3.79 -5.53 8.54
C LYS A 230 -4.57 -6.21 7.41
N LEU A 231 -4.73 -7.54 7.47
CA LEU A 231 -5.53 -8.26 6.47
C LEU A 231 -7.01 -7.92 6.55
N GLN A 232 -7.56 -7.73 7.76
CA GLN A 232 -8.95 -7.30 7.96
C GLN A 232 -9.19 -5.89 7.40
N VAL A 233 -8.26 -4.95 7.61
CA VAL A 233 -8.31 -3.63 6.98
C VAL A 233 -8.39 -3.77 5.46
N ARG A 234 -7.46 -4.55 4.87
CA ARG A 234 -7.44 -4.75 3.42
C ARG A 234 -8.69 -5.45 2.89
N LEU A 235 -9.25 -6.38 3.66
CA LEU A 235 -10.50 -7.05 3.30
C LEU A 235 -11.66 -6.05 3.23
N GLY A 236 -11.79 -5.18 4.23
CA GLY A 236 -12.83 -4.15 4.23
C GLY A 236 -12.66 -3.14 3.08
N GLU A 237 -11.44 -2.73 2.74
CA GLU A 237 -11.18 -1.89 1.55
C GLU A 237 -11.67 -2.55 0.25
N VAL A 238 -11.37 -3.83 0.07
CA VAL A 238 -11.78 -4.60 -1.11
C VAL A 238 -13.29 -4.81 -1.14
N GLU A 239 -13.91 -5.12 0.00
CA GLU A 239 -15.36 -5.28 0.12
C GLU A 239 -16.07 -3.97 -0.20
N TYR A 240 -15.63 -2.86 0.38
CA TYR A 240 -16.17 -1.55 0.04
C TYR A 240 -16.02 -1.24 -1.46
N ARG A 241 -14.85 -1.50 -2.07
CA ARG A 241 -14.63 -1.24 -3.50
C ARG A 241 -15.56 -2.06 -4.38
N LEU A 242 -15.84 -3.32 -4.01
CA LEU A 242 -16.78 -4.21 -4.71
C LEU A 242 -18.26 -3.80 -4.54
N HIS A 243 -18.64 -3.33 -3.35
CA HIS A 243 -20.04 -3.04 -3.03
C HIS A 243 -20.47 -1.63 -3.45
N GLU A 244 -19.62 -0.62 -3.25
CA GLU A 244 -19.96 0.79 -3.49
C GLU A 244 -18.93 1.48 -4.39
N GLY A 245 -17.62 1.29 -4.12
CA GLY A 245 -16.57 2.12 -4.71
C GLY A 245 -16.52 2.11 -6.23
N LEU A 246 -16.59 0.94 -6.87
CA LEU A 246 -16.56 0.85 -8.34
C LEU A 246 -17.79 1.49 -9.00
N TYR A 247 -18.97 1.36 -8.36
CA TYR A 247 -20.21 1.91 -8.90
C TYR A 247 -20.18 3.44 -8.86
N ARG A 248 -19.75 4.03 -7.73
CA ARG A 248 -19.60 5.49 -7.62
C ARG A 248 -18.53 6.02 -8.56
N GLU A 249 -17.38 5.35 -8.64
CA GLU A 249 -16.31 5.71 -9.59
C GLU A 249 -16.87 5.72 -11.03
N ALA A 250 -17.70 4.76 -11.41
CA ALA A 250 -18.36 4.73 -12.72
C ALA A 250 -19.36 5.88 -12.91
N GLU A 251 -20.18 6.19 -11.90
CA GLU A 251 -21.15 7.31 -11.96
C GLU A 251 -20.45 8.66 -12.11
N GLU A 252 -19.42 8.93 -11.31
CA GLU A 252 -18.66 10.19 -11.35
C GLU A 252 -17.97 10.41 -12.71
N ASN A 253 -17.46 9.32 -13.31
CA ASN A 253 -16.83 9.37 -14.62
C ASN A 253 -17.85 9.31 -15.77
N HIS A 254 -19.15 9.40 -15.48
CA HIS A 254 -20.23 9.36 -16.46
C HIS A 254 -20.13 8.11 -17.36
N ALA A 255 -19.82 6.95 -16.76
CA ALA A 255 -19.67 5.70 -17.49
C ALA A 255 -20.98 5.31 -18.21
N PRO A 256 -20.91 4.55 -19.32
CA PRO A 256 -22.09 4.08 -20.03
C PRO A 256 -23.07 3.31 -19.13
N GLN A 257 -24.36 3.39 -19.42
CA GLN A 257 -25.40 2.71 -18.62
C GLN A 257 -25.16 1.20 -18.49
N GLU A 258 -24.55 0.56 -19.49
CA GLU A 258 -24.20 -0.86 -19.42
C GLU A 258 -23.22 -1.19 -18.28
N VAL A 259 -22.26 -0.30 -17.99
CA VAL A 259 -21.32 -0.42 -16.89
C VAL A 259 -22.06 -0.32 -15.56
N LEU A 260 -22.90 0.73 -15.41
CA LEU A 260 -23.68 0.94 -14.19
C LEU A 260 -24.60 -0.24 -13.90
N ARG A 261 -25.32 -0.76 -14.92
CA ARG A 261 -26.18 -1.96 -14.78
C ARG A 261 -25.37 -3.19 -14.38
N TYR A 262 -24.20 -3.39 -14.99
CA TYR A 262 -23.30 -4.51 -14.65
C TYR A 262 -22.83 -4.44 -13.18
N LEU A 263 -22.39 -3.27 -12.73
CA LEU A 263 -21.93 -3.05 -11.37
C LEU A 263 -23.06 -3.17 -10.35
N GLN A 264 -24.24 -2.63 -10.64
CA GLN A 264 -25.43 -2.78 -9.79
C GLN A 264 -25.84 -4.24 -9.62
N LYS A 265 -25.87 -5.02 -10.71
CA LYS A 265 -26.15 -6.46 -10.66
C LYS A 265 -25.08 -7.23 -9.90
N THR A 266 -23.82 -6.84 -10.03
CA THR A 266 -22.69 -7.43 -9.29
C THR A 266 -22.84 -7.17 -7.80
N ARG A 267 -23.13 -5.93 -7.39
CA ARG A 267 -23.40 -5.56 -6.00
C ARG A 267 -24.52 -6.40 -5.38
N GLN A 268 -25.63 -6.59 -6.09
CA GLN A 268 -26.75 -7.42 -5.63
C GLN A 268 -26.37 -8.89 -5.43
N ARG A 269 -25.46 -9.43 -6.24
CA ARG A 269 -24.99 -10.83 -6.12
C ARG A 269 -23.98 -11.03 -5.00
N LEU A 270 -23.30 -9.97 -4.56
CA LEU A 270 -22.27 -10.04 -3.55
C LEU A 270 -22.78 -9.75 -2.13
N LYS A 271 -23.95 -9.11 -2.01
CA LYS A 271 -24.70 -8.96 -0.75
C LYS A 271 -25.23 -10.32 -0.30
#